data_AF-A0A1A2SU71-F1
#
_entry.id   AF-A0A1A2SU71-F1
#
_cell.length_a   1.000
_cell.length_b   1.000
_cell.length_c   1.000
_cell.angle_alpha   90.00
_cell.angle_beta   90.00
_cell.angle_gamma   90.00
#
_symmetry.space_group_name_H-M   'P 1'
#
loop_
_entity.id
_entity.type
_entity.pdbx_description
1 polymer ?
#
loop_
_entity_poly.entity_id
_entity_poly.type
_entity_poly.pdbx_seq_one_letter_code
_entity_poly.pdbx_strand_id
1 'polypeptide(L)'
;MAPKAVLVGLPGSGKSTIGRRLSKALGVDFLDTDVAIEQQTGRRIADIFATDGESEFRRIEEDVVRAALAGHDGVVSLGGGAVTSPGVRDALAGHTVVYLEISATEGVRRTGGNAVRPLLAGPDRADKYRALLAERSPLYRRAATIRVDTNRRNPGAVVRYIVSRLQAPAPDPCRAAT
;
A
#
# COMPACT_ATOMS: atom_id res chain seq x y z
N MET A 1 -13.41 13.27 -5.81
CA MET A 1 -12.59 12.77 -6.95
C MET A 1 -11.94 11.47 -6.49
N ALA A 2 -11.58 10.55 -7.39
CA ALA A 2 -11.00 9.26 -6.98
C ALA A 2 -9.52 9.16 -7.38
N PRO A 3 -8.66 8.51 -6.58
CA PRO A 3 -7.25 8.33 -6.91
C PRO A 3 -7.06 7.58 -8.23
N LYS A 4 -6.06 7.98 -9.02
CA LYS A 4 -5.64 7.23 -10.22
C LYS A 4 -5.11 5.84 -9.87
N ALA A 5 -4.43 5.72 -8.73
CA ALA A 5 -3.91 4.46 -8.24
C ALA A 5 -3.75 4.48 -6.71
N VAL A 6 -4.12 3.36 -6.08
CA VAL A 6 -3.91 3.11 -4.65
C VAL A 6 -2.90 1.99 -4.49
N LEU A 7 -1.75 2.26 -3.88
CA LEU A 7 -0.67 1.31 -3.71
C LEU A 7 -0.81 0.55 -2.39
N VAL A 8 -0.84 -0.78 -2.47
CA VAL A 8 -0.87 -1.68 -1.31
C VAL A 8 0.28 -2.67 -1.35
N GLY A 9 0.62 -3.21 -0.19
CA GLY A 9 1.63 -4.26 -0.04
C GLY A 9 2.45 -4.11 1.23
N LEU A 10 3.32 -5.09 1.47
CA LEU A 10 4.10 -5.14 2.70
C LEU A 10 5.15 -4.02 2.81
N PRO A 11 5.67 -3.78 4.03
CA PRO A 11 6.91 -3.03 4.23
C PRO A 11 8.02 -3.54 3.30
N GLY A 12 8.76 -2.63 2.65
CA GLY A 12 9.83 -2.98 1.72
C GLY A 12 9.40 -3.26 0.28
N SER A 13 8.10 -3.39 -0.02
CA SER A 13 7.61 -3.58 -1.40
C SER A 13 7.87 -2.40 -2.33
N GLY A 14 8.24 -1.24 -1.77
CA GLY A 14 8.60 -0.05 -2.52
C GLY A 14 7.46 0.95 -2.74
N LYS A 15 6.35 0.85 -2.00
CA LYS A 15 5.18 1.76 -2.13
C LYS A 15 5.57 3.23 -2.23
N SER A 16 6.36 3.77 -1.29
CA SER A 16 6.74 5.19 -1.34
C SER A 16 7.66 5.53 -2.52
N THR A 17 8.54 4.62 -2.93
CA THR A 17 9.43 4.82 -4.10
C THR A 17 8.66 4.76 -5.41
N ILE A 18 7.79 3.76 -5.57
CA ILE A 18 6.95 3.57 -6.75
C ILE A 18 5.89 4.68 -6.82
N GLY A 19 5.26 5.02 -5.70
CA GLY A 19 4.26 6.09 -5.61
C GLY A 19 4.79 7.43 -6.07
N ARG A 20 5.94 7.87 -5.56
CA ARG A 20 6.58 9.13 -6.01
C ARG A 20 6.97 9.13 -7.49
N ARG A 21 7.39 7.99 -8.04
CA ARG A 21 7.77 7.90 -9.45
C ARG A 21 6.54 7.80 -10.36
N LEU A 22 5.52 7.10 -9.92
CA LEU A 22 4.25 6.95 -10.62
C LEU A 22 3.50 8.28 -10.68
N SER A 23 3.44 9.01 -9.56
CA SER A 23 2.79 10.32 -9.51
C SER A 23 3.45 11.30 -10.47
N LYS A 24 4.80 11.35 -10.49
CA LYS A 24 5.57 12.13 -11.46
C LYS A 24 5.31 11.72 -12.92
N ALA A 25 5.22 10.42 -13.19
CA ALA A 25 4.95 9.92 -14.53
C ALA A 25 3.53 10.25 -15.01
N LEU A 26 2.58 10.38 -14.09
CA LEU A 26 1.18 10.72 -14.36
C LEU A 26 0.89 12.22 -14.27
N GLY A 27 1.83 13.03 -13.77
CA GLY A 27 1.63 14.46 -13.55
C GLY A 27 0.62 14.79 -12.44
N VAL A 28 0.53 13.95 -11.40
CA VAL A 28 -0.42 14.09 -10.29
C VAL A 28 0.30 14.06 -8.93
N ASP A 29 -0.42 14.42 -7.87
CA ASP A 29 0.10 14.44 -6.51
C ASP A 29 0.23 13.05 -5.88
N PHE A 30 1.11 12.95 -4.87
CA PHE A 30 1.35 11.72 -4.11
C PHE A 30 1.00 11.92 -2.63
N LEU A 31 0.15 11.03 -2.10
CA LEU A 31 -0.21 10.97 -0.69
C LEU A 31 0.27 9.65 -0.08
N ASP A 32 0.92 9.70 1.07
CA ASP A 32 1.24 8.52 1.90
C ASP A 32 0.39 8.58 3.17
N THR A 33 -0.46 7.57 3.42
CA THR A 33 -1.40 7.62 4.54
C THR A 33 -0.71 7.60 5.90
N ASP A 34 0.45 6.95 6.00
CA ASP A 34 1.24 6.97 7.24
C ASP A 34 1.69 8.41 7.56
N VAL A 35 2.10 9.18 6.55
CA VAL A 35 2.48 10.60 6.70
C VAL A 35 1.25 11.47 6.99
N ALA A 36 0.13 11.21 6.31
CA ALA A 36 -1.11 11.95 6.54
C ALA A 36 -1.63 11.77 7.98
N ILE A 37 -1.52 10.57 8.55
CA ILE A 37 -1.87 10.30 9.96
C ILE A 37 -0.99 11.14 10.90
N GLU A 38 0.33 11.15 10.68
CA GLU A 38 1.24 11.93 11.53
C GLU A 38 0.99 13.44 11.41
N GLN A 39 0.67 13.94 10.21
CA GLN A 39 0.32 15.34 9.98
C GLN A 39 -1.01 15.73 10.64
N GLN A 40 -2.04 14.89 10.52
CA GLN A 40 -3.37 15.17 11.06
C GLN A 40 -3.40 15.08 12.59
N THR A 41 -2.66 14.13 13.17
CA THR A 41 -2.62 13.92 14.63
C THR A 41 -1.56 14.74 15.33
N GLY A 42 -0.53 15.23 14.61
CA GLY A 42 0.66 15.86 15.19
C GLY A 42 1.53 14.90 16.01
N ARG A 43 1.27 13.59 15.94
CA ARG A 43 1.93 12.55 16.75
C ARG A 43 2.58 11.52 15.83
N ARG A 44 3.71 10.94 16.24
CA ARG A 44 4.32 9.84 15.49
C ARG A 44 3.47 8.59 15.62
N ILE A 45 3.46 7.74 14.60
CA ILE A 45 2.72 6.46 14.65
C ILE A 45 3.12 5.64 15.87
N ALA A 46 4.42 5.57 16.19
CA ALA A 46 4.91 4.83 17.37
C ALA A 46 4.29 5.34 18.68
N ASP A 47 4.08 6.65 18.82
CA ASP A 47 3.52 7.26 20.02
C ASP A 47 2.02 6.98 20.13
N ILE A 48 1.30 6.99 19.01
CA ILE A 48 -0.13 6.61 18.95
C ILE A 48 -0.30 5.15 19.39
N PHE A 49 0.53 4.23 18.87
CA PHE A 49 0.51 2.83 19.28
C PHE A 49 0.82 2.65 20.76
N ALA A 50 1.78 3.40 21.30
CA ALA A 50 2.18 3.30 22.71
C ALA A 50 1.15 3.89 23.67
N THR A 51 0.46 4.95 23.27
CA THR A 51 -0.45 5.72 24.14
C THR A 51 -1.90 5.24 24.02
N ASP A 52 -2.37 5.08 22.78
CA ASP A 52 -3.78 4.84 22.47
C ASP A 52 -4.04 3.36 22.08
N GLY A 53 -2.97 2.61 21.80
CA GLY A 53 -3.03 1.22 21.39
C GLY A 53 -3.31 1.01 19.89
N GLU A 54 -3.24 -0.24 19.46
CA GLU A 54 -3.43 -0.59 18.05
C GLU A 54 -4.88 -0.33 17.57
N SER A 55 -5.88 -0.59 18.40
CA SER A 55 -7.29 -0.41 18.02
C SER A 55 -7.61 1.03 17.63
N GLU A 56 -7.12 2.01 18.40
CA GLU A 56 -7.34 3.43 18.08
C GLU A 56 -6.52 3.85 16.86
N PHE A 57 -5.27 3.36 16.74
CA PHE A 57 -4.49 3.58 15.52
C PHE A 57 -5.24 3.08 14.28
N ARG A 58 -5.85 1.90 14.33
CA ARG A 58 -6.63 1.34 13.20
C ARG A 58 -7.87 2.16 12.88
N ARG A 59 -8.54 2.72 13.91
CA ARG A 59 -9.67 3.62 13.73
C ARG A 59 -9.24 4.90 12.99
N ILE A 60 -8.16 5.53 13.45
CA ILE A 60 -7.57 6.73 12.80
C ILE A 60 -7.10 6.40 11.37
N GLU A 61 -6.41 5.27 11.18
CA GLU A 61 -5.94 4.82 9.87
C GLU A 61 -7.12 4.65 8.90
N GLU A 62 -8.23 4.03 9.34
CA GLU A 62 -9.42 3.88 8.51
C GLU A 62 -10.02 5.24 8.10
N ASP A 63 -10.17 6.19 9.02
CA ASP A 63 -10.70 7.52 8.73
C ASP A 63 -9.84 8.27 7.70
N VAL A 64 -8.52 8.25 7.88
CA VAL A 64 -7.57 8.89 6.95
C VAL A 64 -7.62 8.24 5.58
N VAL A 65 -7.69 6.90 5.52
CA VAL A 65 -7.80 6.18 4.25
C VAL A 65 -9.08 6.53 3.52
N ARG A 66 -10.24 6.56 4.21
CA ARG A 66 -11.51 6.94 3.60
C ARG A 66 -11.48 8.37 3.06
N ALA A 67 -10.93 9.30 3.83
CA ALA A 67 -10.76 10.69 3.38
C ALA A 67 -9.85 10.78 2.13
N ALA A 68 -8.72 10.06 2.13
CA ALA A 68 -7.82 10.02 0.98
C ALA A 68 -8.47 9.44 -0.28
N LEU A 69 -9.27 8.38 -0.14
CA LEU A 69 -9.97 7.75 -1.27
C LEU A 69 -11.08 8.62 -1.86
N ALA A 70 -11.73 9.47 -1.04
CA ALA A 70 -12.79 10.37 -1.48
C ALA A 70 -12.29 11.72 -2.03
N GLY A 71 -11.16 12.19 -1.51
CA GLY A 71 -10.64 13.54 -1.75
C GLY A 71 -9.45 13.65 -2.68
N HIS A 72 -8.62 12.61 -2.81
CA HIS A 72 -7.37 12.68 -3.57
C HIS A 72 -7.55 12.18 -5.00
N ASP A 73 -7.08 12.92 -5.99
CA ASP A 73 -7.17 12.58 -7.41
C ASP A 73 -5.85 12.02 -7.99
N GLY A 74 -4.79 11.92 -7.16
CA GLY A 74 -3.47 11.44 -7.56
C GLY A 74 -3.18 9.98 -7.19
N VAL A 75 -1.97 9.72 -6.70
CA VAL A 75 -1.52 8.40 -6.23
C VAL A 75 -1.53 8.34 -4.71
N VAL A 76 -2.21 7.34 -4.14
CA VAL A 76 -2.28 7.12 -2.69
C VAL A 76 -1.46 5.88 -2.33
N SER A 77 -0.60 5.95 -1.31
CA SER A 77 0.10 4.81 -0.72
C SER A 77 -0.49 4.49 0.63
N LEU A 78 -0.97 3.26 0.80
CA LEU A 78 -1.52 2.80 2.08
C LEU A 78 -0.45 2.23 3.01
N GLY A 79 -0.67 2.41 4.30
CA GLY A 79 0.05 1.73 5.37
C GLY A 79 0.03 0.22 5.18
N GLY A 80 1.11 -0.46 5.59
CA GLY A 80 1.21 -1.92 5.43
C GLY A 80 0.15 -2.69 6.24
N GLY A 81 -0.46 -2.06 7.25
CA GLY A 81 -1.53 -2.64 8.06
C GLY A 81 -2.93 -2.31 7.58
N ALA A 82 -3.14 -1.23 6.82
CA ALA A 82 -4.47 -0.72 6.48
C ALA A 82 -5.47 -1.78 5.98
N VAL A 83 -5.03 -2.76 5.19
CA VAL A 83 -5.92 -3.83 4.66
C VAL A 83 -6.43 -4.81 5.72
N THR A 84 -5.92 -4.79 6.95
CA THR A 84 -6.44 -5.63 8.05
C THR A 84 -7.81 -5.14 8.51
N SER A 85 -8.06 -3.84 8.45
CA SER A 85 -9.37 -3.23 8.75
C SER A 85 -10.40 -3.61 7.66
N PRO A 86 -11.53 -4.23 8.02
CA PRO A 86 -12.60 -4.52 7.07
C PRO A 86 -13.11 -3.29 6.33
N GLY A 87 -13.31 -2.18 7.06
CA GLY A 87 -13.82 -0.95 6.47
C GLY A 87 -12.88 -0.33 5.43
N VAL A 88 -11.56 -0.49 5.59
CA VAL A 88 -10.59 -0.11 4.54
C VAL A 88 -10.76 -0.98 3.31
N ARG A 89 -10.93 -2.29 3.45
CA ARG A 89 -11.12 -3.19 2.30
C ARG A 89 -12.40 -2.85 1.53
N ASP A 90 -13.46 -2.52 2.25
CA ASP A 90 -14.73 -2.10 1.65
C ASP A 90 -14.58 -0.75 0.95
N ALA A 91 -13.86 0.20 1.56
CA ALA A 91 -13.57 1.50 0.94
C ALA A 91 -12.69 1.40 -0.31
N LEU A 92 -11.85 0.37 -0.42
CA LEU A 92 -11.03 0.10 -1.60
C LEU A 92 -11.84 -0.44 -2.79
N ALA A 93 -13.05 -0.94 -2.56
CA ALA A 93 -13.89 -1.48 -3.64
C ALA A 93 -14.22 -0.37 -4.65
N GLY A 94 -14.06 -0.68 -5.94
CA GLY A 94 -14.28 0.29 -7.03
C GLY A 94 -13.10 1.21 -7.34
N HIS A 95 -12.03 1.20 -6.54
CA HIS A 95 -10.80 1.94 -6.82
C HIS A 95 -9.77 1.08 -7.58
N THR A 96 -8.85 1.75 -8.28
CA THR A 96 -7.71 1.08 -8.91
C THR A 96 -6.63 0.77 -7.88
N VAL A 97 -6.60 -0.47 -7.40
CA VAL A 97 -5.67 -0.91 -6.35
C VAL A 97 -4.50 -1.70 -6.96
N VAL A 98 -3.29 -1.17 -6.79
CA VAL A 98 -2.04 -1.78 -7.26
C VAL A 98 -1.34 -2.46 -6.09
N TYR A 99 -1.31 -3.80 -6.12
CA TYR A 99 -0.54 -4.59 -5.17
C TYR A 99 0.90 -4.79 -5.65
N LEU A 100 1.84 -4.26 -4.87
CA LEU A 100 3.27 -4.47 -5.04
C LEU A 100 3.70 -5.75 -4.31
N GLU A 101 3.86 -6.83 -5.07
CA GLU A 101 4.29 -8.13 -4.59
C GLU A 101 5.79 -8.12 -4.30
N ILE A 102 6.17 -8.70 -3.16
CA ILE A 102 7.56 -8.84 -2.72
C ILE A 102 7.72 -10.19 -2.02
N SER A 103 8.83 -10.86 -2.26
CA SER A 103 9.19 -12.09 -1.54
C SER A 103 9.60 -11.78 -0.10
N ALA A 104 9.43 -12.75 0.81
CA ALA A 104 9.88 -12.58 2.19
C ALA A 104 11.38 -12.25 2.27
N THR A 105 12.20 -12.94 1.48
CA THR A 105 13.65 -12.72 1.42
C THR A 105 14.00 -11.28 1.03
N GLU A 106 13.39 -10.78 -0.04
CA GLU A 106 13.64 -9.42 -0.52
C GLU A 106 13.05 -8.36 0.42
N GLY A 107 11.88 -8.64 1.01
CA GLY A 107 11.24 -7.81 2.01
C GLY A 107 12.13 -7.61 3.22
N VAL A 108 12.60 -8.70 3.83
CA VAL A 108 13.52 -8.68 4.97
C VAL A 108 14.81 -7.93 4.61
N ARG A 109 15.40 -8.20 3.44
CA ARG A 109 16.61 -7.50 2.97
C ARG A 109 16.42 -5.98 2.88
N ARG A 110 15.28 -5.52 2.36
CA ARG A 110 14.96 -4.09 2.21
C ARG A 110 14.54 -3.44 3.53
N THR A 111 14.00 -4.19 4.47
CA THR A 111 13.60 -3.68 5.80
C THR A 111 14.67 -3.83 6.87
N GLY A 112 15.71 -4.64 6.62
CA GLY A 112 16.69 -5.05 7.63
C GLY A 112 17.60 -3.94 8.17
N GLY A 113 17.70 -2.80 7.47
CA GLY A 113 18.53 -1.67 7.88
C GLY A 113 17.83 -0.61 8.75
N ASN A 114 16.49 -0.63 8.89
CA ASN A 114 15.77 0.44 9.58
C ASN A 114 15.22 -0.03 10.94
N ALA A 115 15.73 0.57 12.02
CA ALA A 115 15.29 0.40 13.41
C ALA A 115 13.88 0.96 13.72
N VAL A 116 13.22 1.60 12.75
CA VAL A 116 11.98 2.41 12.95
C VAL A 116 10.69 1.57 12.83
N ARG A 117 10.74 0.23 12.88
CA ARG A 117 9.55 -0.61 12.72
C ARG A 117 9.33 -1.51 13.95
N PRO A 118 8.46 -1.10 14.89
CA PRO A 118 8.17 -1.85 16.12
C PRO A 118 7.78 -3.32 15.86
N LEU A 119 7.02 -3.58 14.80
CA LEU A 119 6.54 -4.93 14.44
C LEU A 119 7.63 -5.88 13.89
N LEU A 120 8.81 -5.39 13.52
CA LEU A 120 9.91 -6.17 12.93
C LEU A 120 11.19 -6.17 13.79
N ALA A 121 11.08 -5.74 15.06
CA ALA A 121 12.17 -5.78 16.02
C ALA A 121 12.40 -7.21 16.57
N GLY A 122 13.67 -7.58 16.78
CA GLY A 122 14.10 -8.87 17.38
C GLY A 122 14.83 -9.84 16.43
N PRO A 123 15.40 -10.92 16.97
CA PRO A 123 16.19 -11.91 16.22
C PRO A 123 15.37 -12.67 15.16
N ASP A 124 14.05 -12.82 15.37
CA ASP A 124 13.16 -13.59 14.49
C ASP A 124 12.55 -12.75 13.35
N ARG A 125 13.22 -11.68 12.92
CA ARG A 125 12.70 -10.72 11.93
C ARG A 125 12.25 -11.41 10.64
N ALA A 126 13.00 -12.41 10.18
CA ALA A 126 12.66 -13.15 8.97
C ALA A 126 11.35 -13.93 9.13
N ASP A 127 11.15 -14.57 10.28
CA ASP A 127 9.96 -15.37 10.56
C ASP A 127 8.74 -14.49 10.84
N LYS A 128 8.91 -13.38 11.56
CA LYS A 128 7.85 -12.35 11.70
C LYS A 128 7.42 -11.79 10.34
N TYR A 129 8.37 -11.51 9.45
CA TYR A 129 8.04 -11.03 8.11
C TYR A 129 7.30 -12.11 7.29
N ARG A 130 7.73 -13.38 7.37
CA ARG A 130 7.04 -14.50 6.71
C ARG A 130 5.60 -14.67 7.23
N ALA A 131 5.41 -14.57 8.55
CA ALA A 131 4.08 -14.64 9.16
C ALA A 131 3.17 -13.50 8.67
N LEU A 132 3.68 -12.26 8.69
CA LEU A 132 2.97 -11.09 8.17
C LEU A 132 2.62 -11.22 6.69
N LEU A 133 3.53 -11.78 5.88
CA LEU A 133 3.27 -12.06 4.47
C LEU A 133 2.18 -13.10 4.29
N ALA A 134 2.23 -14.22 5.03
CA ALA A 134 1.22 -15.27 4.96
C ALA A 134 -0.17 -14.75 5.35
N GLU A 135 -0.25 -13.92 6.39
CA GLU A 135 -1.50 -13.33 6.87
C GLU A 135 -2.08 -12.29 5.90
N ARG A 136 -1.23 -11.39 5.38
CA ARG A 136 -1.70 -10.20 4.64
C ARG A 136 -1.76 -10.39 3.13
N SER A 137 -0.97 -11.29 2.54
CA SER A 137 -1.00 -11.55 1.09
C SER A 137 -2.39 -11.90 0.55
N PRO A 138 -3.20 -12.75 1.22
CA PRO A 138 -4.57 -13.01 0.79
C PRO A 138 -5.47 -11.76 0.80
N LEU A 139 -5.25 -10.82 1.72
CA LEU A 139 -6.01 -9.58 1.80
C LEU A 139 -5.61 -8.62 0.67
N TYR A 140 -4.31 -8.44 0.43
CA TYR A 140 -3.83 -7.64 -0.70
C TYR A 140 -4.32 -8.17 -2.03
N ARG A 141 -4.27 -9.50 -2.24
CA ARG A 141 -4.74 -10.14 -3.48
C ARG A 141 -6.23 -9.94 -3.72
N ARG A 142 -7.04 -9.99 -2.65
CA ARG A 142 -8.49 -9.74 -2.74
C ARG A 142 -8.82 -8.30 -3.09
N ALA A 143 -8.06 -7.34 -2.58
CA ALA A 143 -8.29 -5.91 -2.85
C ALA A 143 -7.70 -5.43 -4.19
N ALA A 144 -6.70 -6.13 -4.74
CA ALA A 144 -5.94 -5.67 -5.90
C ALA A 144 -6.69 -5.80 -7.23
N THR A 145 -6.68 -4.72 -8.02
CA THR A 145 -7.07 -4.76 -9.44
C THR A 145 -5.86 -5.01 -10.34
N ILE A 146 -4.68 -4.54 -9.93
CA ILE A 146 -3.40 -4.75 -10.62
C ILE A 146 -2.40 -5.37 -9.65
N ARG A 147 -1.71 -6.43 -10.08
CA ARG A 147 -0.62 -7.06 -9.33
C ARG A 147 0.70 -6.87 -10.05
N VAL A 148 1.74 -6.49 -9.30
CA VAL A 148 3.08 -6.26 -9.84
C VAL A 148 4.13 -6.88 -8.94
N ASP A 149 4.85 -7.86 -9.48
CA ASP A 149 6.05 -8.38 -8.84
C ASP A 149 7.17 -7.31 -8.85
N THR A 150 7.67 -6.97 -7.66
CA THR A 150 8.76 -6.02 -7.44
C THR A 150 10.09 -6.70 -7.11
N ASN A 151 10.12 -8.03 -7.09
CA ASN A 151 11.35 -8.82 -6.94
C ASN A 151 12.24 -8.60 -8.16
N ARG A 152 13.50 -8.21 -7.91
CA ARG A 152 14.55 -8.04 -8.94
C ARG A 152 14.19 -7.11 -10.12
N ARG A 153 13.13 -6.31 -10.01
CA ARG A 153 12.78 -5.28 -11.00
C ARG A 153 13.26 -3.91 -10.53
N ASN A 154 13.86 -3.15 -11.44
CA ASN A 154 14.18 -1.76 -11.14
C ASN A 154 12.86 -0.96 -11.01
N PRO A 155 12.81 0.08 -10.15
CA PRO A 155 11.58 0.83 -9.92
C PRO A 155 10.99 1.50 -11.17
N GLY A 156 11.82 1.83 -12.18
CA GLY A 156 11.37 2.42 -13.43
C GLY A 156 10.55 1.44 -14.29
N ALA A 157 10.96 0.18 -14.34
CA ALA A 157 10.23 -0.87 -15.06
C ALA A 157 8.87 -1.15 -14.41
N VAL A 158 8.82 -1.15 -13.07
CA VAL A 158 7.56 -1.29 -12.31
C VAL A 158 6.61 -0.14 -12.63
N VAL A 159 7.10 1.10 -12.64
CA VAL A 159 6.27 2.28 -12.97
C VAL A 159 5.74 2.21 -14.40
N ARG A 160 6.59 1.90 -15.39
CA ARG A 160 6.13 1.74 -16.79
C ARG A 160 5.07 0.67 -16.93
N TYR A 161 5.23 -0.47 -16.24
CA TYR A 161 4.23 -1.53 -16.22
C TYR A 161 2.90 -1.03 -15.66
N ILE A 162 2.92 -0.32 -14.53
CA ILE A 162 1.69 0.23 -13.92
C ILE A 162 1.03 1.22 -14.88
N VAL A 163 1.78 2.18 -15.44
CA VAL A 163 1.23 3.17 -16.39
C VAL A 163 0.57 2.49 -17.59
N SER A 164 1.21 1.47 -18.18
CA SER A 164 0.62 0.73 -19.31
C SER A 164 -0.70 0.04 -18.95
N ARG A 165 -0.85 -0.43 -17.70
CA ARG A 165 -2.08 -1.07 -17.21
C ARG A 165 -3.17 -0.06 -16.88
N LEU A 166 -2.82 1.14 -16.45
CA LEU A 166 -3.77 2.23 -16.18
C LEU A 166 -4.32 2.84 -17.48
N GLN A 167 -3.56 2.79 -18.57
CA GLN A 167 -3.95 3.31 -19.88
C GLN A 167 -4.66 2.26 -20.75
N ALA A 168 -4.57 0.98 -20.41
CA ALA A 168 -5.32 -0.06 -21.09
C ALA A 168 -6.82 0.16 -20.80
N PRO A 169 -7.69 0.28 -21.83
CA PRO A 169 -9.11 0.34 -21.59
C PRO A 169 -9.54 -0.92 -20.81
N ALA A 170 -10.43 -0.74 -19.83
CA ALA A 170 -11.02 -1.86 -19.13
C ALA A 170 -11.52 -2.88 -20.17
N PRO A 171 -11.26 -4.20 -19.99
CA PRO A 171 -11.80 -5.19 -20.91
C PRO A 171 -13.31 -5.02 -20.96
N ASP A 172 -13.81 -4.70 -22.15
CA ASP A 172 -15.23 -4.54 -22.42
C ASP A 172 -15.92 -5.88 -22.09
N PRO A 173 -16.78 -5.95 -21.05
CA PRO A 173 -17.40 -7.21 -20.64
C PRO A 173 -18.28 -7.81 -21.75
N CYS A 174 -18.58 -7.03 -22.80
CA CYS A 174 -19.42 -7.44 -23.92
C CYS A 174 -18.71 -8.34 -24.96
N ARG A 175 -17.38 -8.53 -24.88
CA ARG A 175 -16.61 -9.23 -25.93
C ARG A 175 -16.23 -10.69 -25.66
N ALA A 176 -16.80 -11.32 -24.62
CA ALA A 176 -16.52 -12.70 -24.23
C ALA A 176 -17.64 -13.71 -24.58
N ALA A 177 -18.59 -13.34 -25.44
CA ALA A 177 -19.62 -14.24 -25.95
C ALA A 177 -19.67 -14.21 -27.49
N THR A 178 -18.77 -14.95 -28.13
CA THR A 178 -18.93 -15.47 -29.50
C THR A 178 -18.13 -16.76 -29.58
#